data_AF-A0A7D7ZBP2-F1
#
_entry.id   AF-A0A7D7ZBP2-F1
#
_cell.length_a   1.000
_cell.length_b   1.000
_cell.length_c   1.000
_cell.angle_alpha   90.00
_cell.angle_beta   90.00
_cell.angle_gamma   90.00
#
_symmetry.space_group_name_H-M   'P 1'
#
loop_
_entity.id
_entity.type
_entity.pdbx_description
1 polymer ?
#
loop_
_entity_poly.entity_id
_entity_poly.type
_entity_poly.pdbx_seq_one_letter_code
_entity_poly.pdbx_strand_id
1 'polypeptide(L)'
;MISDFLKNPDRKFVISLEYTILILVIFYFAVLFFSEYEILGLETPILEIPQQLKQINETVLYVMLALLSFELLLKYMKVRDWKLFLKKYWLDVAMVIIIPIFSGIKILKAIKLAKKIKIAKYGFKAANKTQKKVRKKR
;
A
#
# COMPACT_ATOMS: atom_id res chain seq x y z
N MET A 1 30.62 -20.44 12.53
CA MET A 1 31.26 -19.31 11.82
C MET A 1 30.26 -18.24 11.39
N ILE A 2 29.13 -18.57 10.74
CA ILE A 2 28.04 -17.60 10.48
C ILE A 2 27.32 -17.17 11.78
N SER A 3 27.26 -18.06 12.77
CA SER A 3 26.62 -17.82 14.08
C SER A 3 27.30 -16.75 14.94
N ASP A 4 28.62 -16.56 14.83
CA ASP A 4 29.35 -15.59 15.65
C ASP A 4 29.34 -14.19 15.03
N PHE A 5 29.25 -14.09 13.70
CA PHE A 5 29.09 -12.81 12.99
C PHE A 5 27.73 -12.15 13.29
N LEU A 6 26.70 -12.95 13.54
CA LEU A 6 25.38 -12.46 13.98
C LEU A 6 25.31 -12.13 15.48
N LYS A 7 26.33 -12.51 16.27
CA LYS A 7 26.27 -12.47 17.74
C LYS A 7 26.83 -11.18 18.35
N ASN A 8 27.71 -10.48 17.65
CA ASN A 8 28.25 -9.18 18.07
C ASN A 8 28.35 -8.19 16.90
N PRO A 9 27.22 -7.77 16.33
CA PRO A 9 27.27 -6.62 15.43
C PRO A 9 27.60 -5.38 16.27
N ASP A 10 28.60 -4.62 15.82
CA ASP A 10 29.04 -3.39 16.47
C ASP A 10 27.82 -2.50 16.74
N ARG A 11 27.52 -2.20 18.02
CA ARG A 11 26.20 -1.65 18.40
C ARG A 11 25.85 -0.38 17.63
N LYS A 12 26.87 0.41 17.27
CA LYS A 12 26.76 1.63 16.46
C LYS A 12 26.36 1.35 15.01
N PHE A 13 26.87 0.27 14.42
CA PHE A 13 26.56 -0.14 13.05
C PHE A 13 25.11 -0.59 12.92
N VAL A 14 24.60 -1.39 13.87
CA VAL A 14 23.19 -1.81 13.89
C VAL A 14 22.24 -0.62 13.96
N ILE A 15 22.53 0.32 14.87
CA ILE A 15 21.73 1.53 15.04
C ILE A 15 21.74 2.37 13.75
N SER A 16 22.91 2.54 13.12
CA SER A 16 23.01 3.26 11.85
C SER A 16 22.16 2.62 10.75
N LEU A 17 22.19 1.29 10.66
CA LEU A 17 21.47 0.52 9.65
C LEU A 17 19.96 0.60 9.86
N GLU A 18 19.49 0.51 11.11
CA GLU A 18 18.09 0.72 11.48
C GLU A 18 17.58 2.10 11.05
N TYR A 19 18.35 3.18 11.29
CA TYR A 19 17.97 4.52 10.85
C TYR A 19 17.99 4.67 9.33
N THR A 20 18.96 4.07 8.64
CA THR A 20 19.01 4.10 7.17
C THR A 20 17.78 3.41 6.58
N ILE A 21 17.40 2.23 7.09
CA ILE A 21 16.19 1.52 6.66
C ILE A 21 14.95 2.39 6.91
N LEU A 22 14.84 2.98 8.10
CA LEU A 22 13.72 3.84 8.47
C LEU A 22 13.57 5.03 7.50
N ILE A 23 14.66 5.73 7.20
CA ILE A 23 14.67 6.85 6.26
C ILE A 23 14.27 6.39 4.86
N LEU A 24 14.79 5.25 4.40
CA LEU A 24 14.48 4.70 3.08
C LEU A 24 12.97 4.37 2.96
N VAL A 25 12.40 3.80 4.02
CA VAL A 25 10.98 3.45 4.08
C VAL A 25 10.10 4.70 4.14
N ILE A 26 10.46 5.71 4.93
CA ILE A 26 9.74 7.00 4.97
C ILE A 26 9.78 7.65 3.58
N PHE A 27 10.96 7.72 2.96
CA PHE A 27 11.13 8.30 1.63
C PHE A 27 10.27 7.58 0.59
N TYR A 28 10.32 6.24 0.58
CA TYR A 28 9.51 5.44 -0.32
C TYR A 28 8.01 5.64 -0.08
N PHE A 29 7.59 5.69 1.18
CA PHE A 29 6.19 5.96 1.54
C PHE A 29 5.74 7.36 1.10
N ALA A 30 6.60 8.37 1.20
CA ALA A 30 6.31 9.71 0.70
C ALA A 30 6.12 9.72 -0.82
N VAL A 31 7.02 9.06 -1.57
CA VAL A 31 6.91 8.93 -3.04
C VAL A 31 5.59 8.25 -3.42
N LEU A 32 5.22 7.17 -2.72
CA LEU A 32 3.93 6.50 -2.91
C LEU A 32 2.76 7.44 -2.64
N PHE A 33 2.77 8.14 -1.51
CA PHE A 33 1.71 9.04 -1.11
C PHE A 33 1.46 10.14 -2.16
N PHE A 34 2.53 10.75 -2.70
CA PHE A 34 2.42 11.75 -3.77
C PHE A 34 2.02 11.15 -5.12
N SER A 35 2.33 9.88 -5.38
CA SER A 35 1.88 9.19 -6.60
C SER A 35 0.39 8.84 -6.59
N GLU A 36 -0.22 8.73 -5.41
CA GLU A 36 -1.64 8.40 -5.18
C GLU A 36 -2.53 9.67 -5.13
N TYR A 37 -2.34 10.62 -6.06
CA TYR A 37 -3.03 11.90 -6.09
C TYR A 37 -4.57 11.79 -6.06
N GLU A 38 -5.14 10.74 -6.65
CA GLU A 38 -6.59 10.45 -6.60
C GLU A 38 -7.10 10.12 -5.18
N ILE A 39 -6.25 9.59 -4.30
CA ILE A 39 -6.61 9.36 -2.89
C ILE A 39 -6.62 10.69 -2.13
N LEU A 40 -5.76 11.63 -2.53
CA LEU A 40 -5.67 12.98 -1.97
C LEU A 40 -6.78 13.92 -2.47
N GLY A 41 -7.64 13.47 -3.38
CA GLY A 41 -8.70 14.29 -3.95
C GLY A 41 -8.22 15.30 -4.99
N LEU A 42 -7.01 15.11 -5.52
CA LEU A 42 -6.47 15.93 -6.61
C LEU A 42 -7.00 15.44 -7.95
N GLU A 43 -7.37 16.38 -8.82
CA GLU A 43 -7.89 16.08 -10.17
C GLU A 43 -6.77 15.73 -11.17
N THR A 44 -5.55 16.23 -10.92
CA THR A 44 -4.39 16.03 -11.80
C THR A 44 -3.22 15.43 -11.04
N PRO A 45 -2.43 14.54 -11.68
CA PRO A 45 -1.20 14.03 -11.10
C PRO A 45 -0.20 15.16 -10.85
N ILE A 46 0.44 15.16 -9.68
CA ILE A 46 1.60 16.03 -9.41
C ILE A 46 2.79 15.57 -10.26
N LEU A 47 2.88 14.26 -10.53
CA LEU A 47 3.94 13.64 -11.32
C LEU A 47 3.35 12.49 -12.16
N GLU A 48 3.47 12.57 -13.48
CA GLU A 48 3.00 11.52 -14.38
C GLU A 48 3.97 10.34 -14.37
N ILE A 49 3.58 9.28 -13.66
CA ILE A 49 4.38 8.05 -13.57
C ILE A 49 3.88 7.04 -14.61
N PRO A 50 4.77 6.52 -15.49
CA PRO A 50 4.46 5.44 -16.43
C PRO A 50 3.73 4.27 -15.78
N GLN A 51 2.75 3.70 -16.48
CA GLN A 51 1.92 2.61 -15.95
C GLN A 51 2.73 1.35 -15.55
N GLN A 52 3.84 1.09 -16.24
CA GLN A 52 4.78 0.02 -15.91
C GLN A 52 5.42 0.24 -14.53
N LEU A 53 5.84 1.48 -14.24
CA LEU A 53 6.40 1.84 -12.95
C LEU A 53 5.35 1.74 -11.84
N LYS A 54 4.07 2.04 -12.13
CA LYS A 54 2.98 1.88 -11.17
C LYS A 54 2.81 0.43 -10.70
N GLN A 55 2.91 -0.53 -11.62
CA GLN A 55 2.78 -1.96 -11.30
C GLN A 55 4.01 -2.52 -10.57
N ILE A 56 5.21 -2.07 -10.96
CA ILE A 56 6.44 -2.36 -10.21
C ILE A 56 6.34 -1.81 -8.79
N ASN A 57 5.81 -0.59 -8.62
CA ASN A 57 5.68 0.06 -7.33
C ASN A 57 4.77 -0.72 -6.37
N GLU A 58 3.65 -1.24 -6.86
CA GLU A 58 2.78 -2.10 -6.05
C GLU A 58 3.48 -3.39 -5.60
N THR A 59 4.30 -3.99 -6.48
CA THR A 59 5.07 -5.20 -6.15
C THR A 59 6.13 -4.90 -5.08
N VAL A 60 6.87 -3.80 -5.25
CA VAL A 60 7.88 -3.35 -4.28
C VAL A 60 7.26 -3.04 -2.93
N LEU A 61 6.08 -2.42 -2.90
CA LEU A 61 5.32 -2.16 -1.67
C LEU A 61 5.03 -3.45 -0.88
N TYR A 62 4.57 -4.51 -1.54
CA TYR A 62 4.29 -5.79 -0.87
C TYR A 62 5.57 -6.51 -0.41
N VAL A 63 6.65 -6.42 -1.19
CA VAL A 63 7.96 -6.95 -0.78
C VAL A 63 8.48 -6.21 0.45
N MET A 64 8.38 -4.88 0.48
CA MET A 64 8.72 -4.07 1.64
C MET A 64 7.85 -4.41 2.85
N LEU A 65 6.53 -4.59 2.65
CA LEU A 65 5.64 -5.01 3.73
C LEU A 65 6.07 -6.34 4.35
N ALA A 66 6.44 -7.32 3.52
CA ALA A 66 6.90 -8.62 4.00
C ALA A 66 8.21 -8.48 4.80
N LEU A 67 9.17 -7.71 4.29
CA LEU A 67 10.45 -7.44 4.97
C LEU A 67 10.24 -6.73 6.31
N LEU A 68 9.46 -5.64 6.34
CA LEU A 68 9.16 -4.88 7.55
C LEU A 68 8.41 -5.73 8.58
N SER A 69 7.43 -6.52 8.13
CA SER A 69 6.69 -7.42 9.03
C SER A 69 7.61 -8.48 9.65
N PHE A 70 8.54 -9.03 8.85
CA PHE A 70 9.52 -10.00 9.34
C PHE A 70 10.48 -9.37 10.35
N GLU A 71 11.02 -8.18 10.05
CA GLU A 71 11.90 -7.44 10.98
C GLU A 71 11.17 -7.11 12.29
N LEU A 72 9.93 -6.64 12.20
CA LEU A 72 9.08 -6.31 13.34
C LEU A 72 8.81 -7.55 14.20
N LEU A 73 8.61 -8.72 13.58
CA LEU A 73 8.46 -10.00 14.25
C LEU A 73 9.74 -10.41 14.99
N LEU A 74 10.92 -10.23 14.38
CA LEU A 74 12.20 -10.46 15.04
C LEU A 74 12.41 -9.51 16.24
N LYS A 75 12.04 -8.23 16.10
CA LYS A 75 12.08 -7.23 17.18
C LYS A 75 11.15 -7.66 18.34
N TYR A 76 9.96 -8.15 18.03
CA TYR A 76 9.01 -8.66 19.02
C TYR A 76 9.56 -9.90 19.76
N MET A 77 10.12 -10.86 19.02
CA MET A 77 10.73 -12.06 19.61
C MET A 77 11.88 -11.76 20.58
N LYS A 78 12.59 -10.64 20.40
CA LYS A 78 13.65 -10.18 21.32
C LYS A 78 13.10 -9.53 22.59
N VAL A 79 12.00 -8.77 22.49
CA VAL A 79 11.41 -8.07 23.64
C VAL A 79 10.54 -9.02 24.48
N ARG A 80 9.75 -9.90 23.83
CA ARG A 80 8.78 -10.83 24.43
C ARG A 80 7.71 -10.21 25.34
N ASP A 81 7.56 -8.88 25.33
CA ASP A 81 6.52 -8.13 26.03
C ASP A 81 5.82 -7.18 25.05
N TRP A 82 4.52 -7.35 24.88
CA TRP A 82 3.72 -6.56 23.95
C TRP A 82 3.64 -5.07 24.30
N LYS A 83 3.52 -4.72 25.58
CA LYS A 83 3.39 -3.32 26.01
C LYS A 83 4.70 -2.56 25.79
N LEU A 84 5.82 -3.17 26.19
CA LEU A 84 7.13 -2.58 26.01
C LEU A 84 7.52 -2.50 24.52
N PHE A 85 7.16 -3.54 23.76
CA PHE A 85 7.37 -3.60 22.32
C PHE A 85 6.62 -2.48 21.60
N LEU A 86 5.32 -2.33 21.84
CA LEU A 86 4.53 -1.25 21.24
C LEU A 86 5.09 0.12 21.60
N LYS A 87 5.45 0.36 22.87
CA LYS A 87 6.02 1.65 23.28
C LYS A 87 7.34 1.96 22.56
N LYS A 88 8.17 0.94 22.33
CA LYS A 88 9.50 1.10 21.73
C LYS A 88 9.48 1.16 20.20
N TYR A 89 8.62 0.39 19.55
CA TYR A 89 8.57 0.20 18.09
C TYR A 89 7.23 0.67 17.49
N TRP A 90 6.54 1.63 18.12
CA TRP A 90 5.21 2.10 17.69
C TRP A 90 5.21 2.58 16.22
N LEU A 91 6.29 3.21 15.76
CA LEU A 91 6.39 3.73 14.40
C LEU A 91 6.50 2.61 13.37
N ASP A 92 7.30 1.58 13.64
CA ASP A 92 7.43 0.41 12.78
C ASP A 92 6.10 -0.34 12.67
N VAL A 93 5.38 -0.48 13.80
CA VAL A 93 4.04 -1.08 13.84
C VAL A 93 3.06 -0.26 13.00
N ALA A 94 3.06 1.07 13.15
CA ALA A 94 2.19 1.95 12.39
C ALA A 94 2.45 1.82 10.89
N MET A 95 3.72 1.77 10.45
CA MET A 95 4.07 1.60 9.03
C MET A 95 3.55 0.29 8.45
N VAL A 96 3.73 -0.83 9.15
CA VAL A 96 3.24 -2.14 8.68
C VAL A 96 1.71 -2.15 8.54
N ILE A 97 0.99 -1.41 9.38
CA ILE A 97 -0.48 -1.30 9.32
C ILE A 97 -0.93 -0.35 8.19
N ILE A 98 -0.24 0.77 8.00
CA ILE A 98 -0.63 1.80 7.02
C ILE A 98 -0.53 1.28 5.58
N ILE A 99 0.51 0.51 5.25
CA ILE A 99 0.74 -0.01 3.89
C ILE A 99 -0.48 -0.79 3.33
N PRO A 100 -1.01 -1.82 4.01
CA PRO A 100 -2.17 -2.58 3.52
C PRO A 100 -3.46 -1.75 3.54
N ILE A 101 -3.60 -0.75 4.42
CA ILE A 101 -4.74 0.19 4.41
C ILE A 101 -4.74 1.02 3.12
N PHE A 102 -3.58 1.57 2.74
CA PHE A 102 -3.43 2.32 1.49
C PHE A 102 -3.77 1.47 0.26
N SER A 103 -3.29 0.23 0.23
CA SER A 103 -3.64 -0.73 -0.84
C SER A 103 -5.13 -1.10 -0.83
N GLY A 104 -5.71 -1.36 0.34
CA GLY A 104 -7.12 -1.75 0.49
C GLY A 104 -8.10 -0.69 -0.01
N ILE A 105 -7.78 0.60 0.15
CA ILE A 105 -8.59 1.72 -0.37
C ILE A 105 -8.71 1.66 -1.90
N LYS A 106 -7.64 1.28 -2.61
CA LYS A 106 -7.68 1.10 -4.08
C LYS A 106 -8.64 0.00 -4.50
N ILE A 107 -8.60 -1.14 -3.81
CA ILE A 107 -9.47 -2.29 -4.08
C ILE A 107 -10.94 -1.87 -3.90
N LEU A 108 -11.23 -1.13 -2.83
CA LEU A 108 -12.57 -0.61 -2.59
C LEU A 108 -13.05 0.32 -3.72
N LYS A 109 -12.19 1.22 -4.21
CA LYS A 109 -12.49 2.09 -5.36
C LYS A 109 -12.71 1.28 -6.63
N ALA A 110 -11.87 0.30 -6.92
CA ALA A 110 -11.99 -0.58 -8.09
C ALA A 110 -13.33 -1.34 -8.08
N ILE A 111 -13.74 -1.87 -6.92
CA ILE A 111 -15.04 -2.54 -6.75
C ILE A 111 -16.20 -1.55 -7.00
N LYS A 112 -16.12 -0.31 -6.49
CA LYS A 112 -17.15 0.72 -6.73
C LYS A 112 -17.25 1.08 -8.21
N LEU A 113 -16.12 1.24 -8.92
CA LEU A 113 -16.10 1.49 -10.37
C LEU A 113 -16.69 0.31 -11.15
N ALA A 114 -16.32 -0.93 -10.82
CA ALA A 114 -16.88 -2.12 -11.44
C ALA A 114 -18.41 -2.20 -11.26
N LYS A 115 -18.92 -1.85 -10.07
CA LYS A 115 -20.37 -1.76 -9.83
C LYS A 115 -21.03 -0.66 -10.68
N LYS A 116 -20.43 0.53 -10.77
CA LYS A 116 -20.95 1.63 -11.61
C LYS A 116 -21.02 1.24 -13.09
N ILE A 117 -19.98 0.60 -13.61
CA ILE A 117 -19.96 0.12 -15.00
C ILE A 117 -21.05 -0.91 -15.26
N LYS A 118 -21.24 -1.87 -14.33
CA LYS A 118 -22.35 -2.84 -14.43
C LYS A 118 -23.70 -2.12 -14.50
N ILE A 119 -23.97 -1.21 -13.57
CA ILE A 119 -25.23 -0.45 -13.51
C ILE A 119 -25.43 0.36 -14.80
N ALA A 120 -24.39 1.04 -15.29
CA ALA A 120 -24.44 1.78 -16.56
C ALA A 120 -24.77 0.85 -17.74
N LYS A 121 -24.16 -0.34 -17.82
CA LYS A 121 -24.40 -1.32 -18.89
C LYS A 121 -25.84 -1.87 -18.84
N TYR A 122 -26.36 -2.14 -17.64
CA TYR A 122 -27.77 -2.53 -17.46
C TYR A 122 -28.74 -1.38 -17.79
N GLY A 123 -28.44 -0.15 -17.36
CA GLY A 123 -29.23 1.04 -17.66
C GLY A 123 -29.29 1.35 -19.16
N PHE A 124 -28.15 1.29 -19.86
CA PHE A 124 -28.10 1.41 -21.32
C PHE A 124 -28.90 0.31 -22.01
N LYS A 125 -28.82 -0.94 -21.54
CA LYS A 125 -29.55 -2.08 -22.13
C LYS A 125 -31.06 -1.94 -21.94
N ALA A 126 -31.51 -1.40 -20.80
CA ALA A 126 -32.90 -1.10 -20.53
C ALA A 126 -33.40 0.06 -21.41
N ALA A 127 -32.68 1.17 -21.45
CA ALA A 127 -33.01 2.33 -22.28
C ALA A 127 -33.10 1.97 -23.77
N ASN A 128 -32.16 1.17 -24.27
CA ASN A 128 -32.12 0.77 -25.69
C ASN A 128 -33.27 -0.21 -26.05
N LYS A 129 -33.70 -1.07 -25.11
CA LYS A 129 -34.92 -1.90 -25.28
C LYS A 129 -36.19 -1.04 -25.32
N THR A 130 -36.27 -0.02 -24.46
CA THR A 130 -37.42 0.90 -24.41
C THR A 130 -37.49 1.73 -25.68
N GLN A 131 -36.38 2.31 -26.15
CA GLN A 131 -36.33 3.05 -27.41
C GLN A 131 -36.66 2.17 -28.63
N LYS A 132 -36.17 0.92 -28.69
CA LYS A 132 -36.58 -0.02 -29.76
C LYS A 132 -38.07 -0.35 -29.73
N LYS A 133 -38.67 -0.51 -28.54
CA LYS A 133 -40.13 -0.74 -28.41
C LYS A 133 -40.95 0.48 -28.84
N VAL A 134 -40.53 1.69 -28.49
CA VAL A 134 -41.20 2.93 -28.91
C VAL A 134 -41.11 3.13 -30.42
N ARG A 135 -39.95 2.87 -31.02
CA ARG A 135 -39.70 3.05 -32.47
C ARG A 135 -40.40 2.03 -33.35
N LYS A 136 -40.81 0.87 -32.81
CA LYS A 136 -41.55 -0.19 -33.51
C LYS A 136 -43.09 -0.06 -33.37
N LYS A 137 -43.54 0.91 -32.56
CA LYS A 137 -44.96 1.20 -32.28
C LYS A 137 -45.48 2.44 -33.04
N ARG A 138 -44.58 3.17 -33.70
CA ARG A 138 -44.87 4.12 -34.78
C ARG A 138 -44.74 3.37 -36.09
#